data_AF-A0A919K301-F1
#
_entry.id   AF-A0A919K301-F1
#
_cell.length_a   1.000
_cell.length_b   1.000
_cell.length_c   1.000
_cell.angle_alpha   90.00
_cell.angle_beta   90.00
_cell.angle_gamma   90.00
#
_symmetry.space_group_name_H-M   'P 1'
#
loop_
_entity.id
_entity.type
_entity.pdbx_description
1 polymer ?
#
loop_
_entity_poly.entity_id
_entity_poly.type
_entity_poly.pdbx_seq_one_letter_code
_entity_poly.pdbx_strand_id
1 'polypeptide(L)'
;MEPLDPPMVPFAVGGLVGFAIAALVVWLADGPRRWLEICIAGFLVGIPGLITMIVHDRNRRRRRALTHPEFTVDSETVPKP
;
A
#
# COMPACT_ATOMS: atom_id res chain seq x y z
N MET A 1 -11.91 -12.45 16.20
CA MET A 1 -11.63 -11.13 15.60
C MET A 1 -10.67 -11.38 14.46
N GLU A 2 -11.15 -11.31 13.20
CA GLU A 2 -10.27 -11.35 12.04
C GLU A 2 -9.42 -10.07 12.06
N PRO A 3 -8.08 -10.13 12.02
CA PRO A 3 -7.26 -8.93 12.06
C PRO A 3 -7.50 -8.09 10.81
N LEU A 4 -7.89 -6.82 11.01
CA LEU A 4 -7.96 -5.83 9.93
C LEU A 4 -6.54 -5.60 9.42
N ASP A 5 -6.25 -6.13 8.25
CA ASP A 5 -4.94 -6.06 7.64
C ASP A 5 -5.12 -5.28 6.32
N PRO A 6 -5.14 -3.93 6.37
CA PRO A 6 -5.35 -3.12 5.18
C PRO A 6 -4.12 -3.21 4.26
N PRO A 7 -4.27 -3.05 2.92
CA PRO A 7 -3.11 -2.91 2.04
C PRO A 7 -2.29 -1.69 2.48
N MET A 8 -0.96 -1.81 2.51
CA MET A 8 -0.08 -0.72 2.94
C MET A 8 0.17 0.31 1.83
N VAL A 9 0.07 -0.11 0.58
CA VAL A 9 0.34 0.73 -0.61
C VAL A 9 -0.46 2.04 -0.65
N PRO A 10 -1.78 2.09 -0.33
CA PRO A 10 -2.54 3.35 -0.34
C PRO A 10 -1.97 4.43 0.58
N PHE A 11 -1.41 4.06 1.73
CA PHE A 11 -0.81 5.03 2.66
C PHE A 11 0.47 5.62 2.10
N ALA A 12 1.34 4.81 1.47
CA ALA A 12 2.54 5.30 0.81
C ALA A 12 2.20 6.22 -0.37
N VAL A 13 1.19 5.87 -1.17
CA VAL A 13 0.72 6.73 -2.27
C VAL A 13 0.20 8.06 -1.72
N GLY A 14 -0.57 8.03 -0.62
CA GLY A 14 -1.05 9.24 0.05
C GLY A 14 0.09 10.18 0.46
N GLY A 15 1.16 9.65 1.06
CA GLY A 15 2.33 10.44 1.42
C GLY A 15 3.05 11.07 0.21
N LEU A 16 3.26 10.30 -0.87
CA LEU A 16 3.86 10.80 -2.10
C LEU A 16 3.03 11.90 -2.76
N VAL A 17 1.72 11.68 -2.88
CA VAL A 17 0.79 12.66 -3.44
C VAL A 17 0.77 13.92 -2.57
N GLY A 18 0.79 13.78 -1.24
CA GLY A 18 0.87 14.90 -0.32
C GLY A 18 2.10 15.78 -0.55
N PHE A 19 3.28 15.17 -0.70
CA PHE A 19 4.50 15.91 -1.01
C PHE A 19 4.48 16.56 -2.40
N ALA A 20 3.93 15.89 -3.41
CA ALA A 20 3.79 16.45 -4.75
C ALA A 20 2.87 17.69 -4.76
N ILE A 21 1.72 17.60 -4.07
CA ILE A 21 0.79 18.73 -3.92
C ILE A 21 1.45 19.85 -3.13
N ALA A 22 2.13 19.55 -2.03
CA ALA A 22 2.82 20.56 -1.22
C ALA A 22 3.91 21.28 -2.03
N ALA A 23 4.72 20.55 -2.81
CA ALA A 23 5.70 21.14 -3.71
C ALA A 23 5.05 22.08 -4.72
N LEU A 24 3.95 21.65 -5.34
CA LEU A 24 3.20 22.45 -6.31
C LEU A 24 2.65 23.74 -5.68
N VAL A 25 2.06 23.65 -4.48
CA VAL A 25 1.53 24.82 -3.76
C VAL A 25 2.65 25.79 -3.41
N VAL A 26 3.78 25.30 -2.87
CA VAL A 26 4.93 26.15 -2.53
C VAL A 26 5.48 26.83 -3.78
N TRP A 27 5.58 26.12 -4.91
CA TRP A 27 6.08 26.70 -6.16
C TRP A 27 5.15 27.77 -6.73
N LEU A 28 3.84 27.52 -6.77
CA LEU A 28 2.85 28.47 -7.28
C LEU A 28 2.72 29.73 -6.41
N ALA A 29 3.00 29.61 -5.11
CA ALA A 29 2.94 30.72 -4.17
C ALA A 29 4.26 31.52 -4.08
N ASP A 30 5.26 31.22 -4.93
CA ASP A 30 6.64 31.74 -4.81
C ASP A 30 7.20 31.59 -3.39
N GLY A 31 6.89 30.46 -2.76
CA GLY A 31 7.25 30.15 -1.39
C GLY A 31 8.75 29.88 -1.22
N PRO A 32 9.23 29.77 0.02
CA PRO A 32 10.66 29.67 0.27
C PRO A 32 11.27 28.41 -0.36
N ARG A 33 12.38 28.58 -1.10
CA ARG A 33 13.07 27.50 -1.82
C ARG A 33 13.38 26.28 -0.94
N ARG A 34 13.71 26.49 0.33
CA ARG A 34 13.97 25.42 1.30
C ARG A 34 12.77 24.49 1.50
N TRP A 35 11.54 25.02 1.51
CA TRP A 35 10.33 24.21 1.63
C TRP A 35 10.07 23.39 0.37
N LEU A 36 10.35 23.95 -0.81
CA LEU A 36 10.28 23.24 -2.08
C LEU A 36 11.29 22.08 -2.10
N GLU A 37 12.54 22.33 -1.68
CA GLU A 37 13.59 21.31 -1.57
C GLU A 37 13.18 20.17 -0.62
N ILE A 38 12.57 20.48 0.53
CA ILE A 38 12.06 19.46 1.45
C ILE A 38 10.95 18.62 0.80
N CYS A 39 10.03 19.26 0.08
CA CYS A 39 8.93 18.54 -0.56
C CYS A 39 9.43 17.63 -1.68
N ILE A 40 10.39 18.09 -2.48
CA ILE A 40 11.05 17.29 -3.51
C ILE A 40 11.84 16.15 -2.88
N ALA A 41 12.61 16.40 -1.82
CA ALA A 41 13.36 15.38 -1.11
C ALA A 41 12.43 14.30 -0.53
N GLY A 42 11.32 14.70 0.11
CA GLY A 42 10.29 13.80 0.62
C GLY A 42 9.66 12.95 -0.47
N PHE A 43 9.35 13.54 -1.63
CA PHE A 43 8.84 12.82 -2.78
C PHE A 43 9.85 11.80 -3.32
N LEU A 44 11.11 12.19 -3.52
CA LEU A 44 12.16 11.31 -4.05
C LEU A 44 12.49 10.15 -3.12
N VAL A 45 12.61 10.42 -1.80
CA VAL A 45 12.86 9.38 -0.79
C VAL A 45 11.62 8.51 -0.56
N GLY A 46 10.42 9.03 -0.81
CA GLY A 46 9.17 8.28 -0.74
C GLY A 46 9.05 7.18 -1.80
N ILE A 47 9.68 7.33 -2.97
CA ILE A 47 9.61 6.35 -4.07
C ILE A 47 10.18 4.98 -3.64
N PRO A 48 11.41 4.88 -3.09
CA PRO A 48 11.91 3.63 -2.50
C PRO A 48 10.94 3.02 -1.48
N GLY A 49 10.34 3.82 -0.60
CA GLY A 49 9.36 3.36 0.38
C GLY A 49 8.09 2.80 -0.26
N LEU A 50 7.58 3.42 -1.32
CA LEU A 50 6.44 2.88 -2.07
C LEU A 50 6.79 1.54 -2.72
N ILE A 51 7.97 1.43 -3.35
CA ILE A 51 8.42 0.19 -3.99
C ILE A 51 8.47 -0.95 -2.95
N THR A 52 9.03 -0.71 -1.78
CA THR A 52 9.10 -1.74 -0.73
C THR A 52 7.71 -2.16 -0.25
N MET A 53 6.76 -1.22 -0.12
CA MET A 53 5.36 -1.54 0.23
C MET A 53 4.65 -2.34 -0.86
N ILE A 54 4.87 -2.03 -2.15
CA ILE A 54 4.31 -2.81 -3.26
C ILE A 54 4.85 -4.25 -3.22
N VAL A 55 6.16 -4.42 -3.04
CA VAL A 55 6.78 -5.75 -2.94
C VAL A 55 6.27 -6.51 -1.72
N HIS A 56 6.13 -5.82 -0.58
CA HIS A 56 5.57 -6.38 0.65
C HIS A 56 4.14 -6.88 0.44
N ASP A 57 3.26 -6.04 -0.12
CA ASP A 57 1.87 -6.39 -0.40
C ASP A 57 1.76 -7.54 -1.42
N ARG A 58 2.65 -7.62 -2.42
CA ARG A 58 2.71 -8.75 -3.37
C ARG A 58 3.08 -10.06 -2.69
N ASN A 59 4.13 -10.05 -1.85
CA ASN A 59 4.53 -11.23 -1.09
C ASN A 59 3.43 -11.66 -0.10
N ARG A 60 2.79 -10.68 0.56
CA ARG A 60 1.64 -10.91 1.45
C ARG A 60 0.46 -11.56 0.73
N ARG A 61 0.08 -11.04 -0.46
CA ARG A 61 -0.96 -11.66 -1.31
C ARG A 61 -0.60 -13.09 -1.72
N ARG A 62 0.65 -13.33 -2.13
CA ARG A 62 1.12 -14.67 -2.52
C ARG A 62 1.02 -15.68 -1.37
N ARG A 63 1.34 -15.27 -0.14
CA ARG A 63 1.22 -16.14 1.04
C ARG A 63 -0.24 -16.51 1.32
N ARG A 64 -1.17 -15.55 1.25
CA ARG A 64 -2.61 -15.82 1.42
C ARG A 64 -3.16 -16.81 0.40
N ALA A 65 -2.74 -16.69 -0.88
CA ALA A 65 -3.16 -17.63 -1.92
C ALA A 65 -2.70 -19.09 -1.65
N LEU A 66 -1.58 -19.29 -0.96
CA LEU A 66 -1.08 -20.62 -0.60
C LEU A 66 -1.72 -21.17 0.68
N THR A 67 -2.32 -20.33 1.52
CA THR A 67 -2.94 -20.72 2.80
C THR A 67 -4.44 -20.98 2.68
N HIS A 68 -5.08 -20.60 1.57
CA HIS A 68 -6.48 -20.92 1.25
C HIS A 68 -6.59 -21.84 0.01
N PRO A 69 -6.13 -23.10 0.06
CA PRO A 69 -6.68 -24.10 -0.85
C PRO A 69 -8.15 -24.30 -0.45
N GLU A 70 -9.06 -23.96 -1.34
CA GLU A 70 -10.49 -24.23 -1.20
C GLU A 70 -10.73 -25.70 -0.82
N PHE A 71 -10.99 -25.96 0.45
CA PHE A 71 -11.45 -27.26 0.90
C PHE A 71 -12.95 -27.36 0.58
N THR A 72 -13.26 -27.83 -0.63
CA THR A 72 -14.63 -28.17 -1.02
C THR A 72 -14.94 -29.55 -0.44
N VAL A 73 -15.77 -29.61 0.61
CA VAL A 73 -16.37 -30.87 1.05
C VAL A 73 -17.60 -31.12 0.20
N ASP A 74 -17.46 -31.96 -0.82
CA ASP A 74 -18.62 -32.50 -1.51
C ASP A 74 -19.50 -33.26 -0.50
N SER A 75 -20.71 -32.75 -0.29
CA SER A 75 -21.65 -33.21 0.73
C SER A 75 -22.39 -34.49 0.33
N GLU A 76 -21.78 -35.36 -0.49
CA GLU A 76 -22.46 -36.50 -1.13
C GLU A 76 -22.41 -37.81 -0.30
N THR A 77 -21.83 -37.82 0.90
CA THR A 77 -21.59 -39.09 1.64
C THR A 77 -22.09 -39.14 3.08
N VAL A 78 -23.27 -38.57 3.38
CA VAL A 78 -23.99 -38.92 4.62
C VAL A 78 -25.03 -40.01 4.33
N PRO A 79 -24.74 -41.30 4.60
CA PRO A 79 -25.77 -42.32 4.55
C PRO A 79 -26.81 -42.08 5.65
N LYS A 80 -28.08 -41.99 5.25
CA LYS A 80 -29.23 -41.88 6.16
C LYS A 80 -29.40 -43.21 6.91
N PRO A 81 -29.63 -43.19 8.25
CA PRO A 81 -29.84 -44.40 9.05
C PRO A 81 -31.09 -45.18 8.64
#